data_AF-A0A350M6A0-F1
#
_entry.id   AF-A0A350M6A0-F1
#
_cell.length_a   1.000
_cell.length_b   1.000
_cell.length_c   1.000
_cell.angle_alpha   90.00
_cell.angle_beta   90.00
_cell.angle_gamma   90.00
#
_symmetry.space_group_name_H-M   'P 1'
#
loop_
_entity.id
_entity.type
_entity.pdbx_description
1 polymer ?
#
loop_
_entity_poly.entity_id
_entity_poly.type
_entity_poly.pdbx_seq_one_letter_code
_entity_poly.pdbx_strand_id
1 'polypeptide(L)'
;MKRIILTAIVVLGCLAASFAQIPNNIPTDSLIAWWPFNGNAQDESVNNNNGIVGGATLTTDRFNNANSAYDFDGINDFIEVL
;
A
#
# COMPACT_ATOMS: atom_id res chain seq x y z
N MET A 1 -13.08 21.29 29.28
CA MET A 1 -12.45 19.96 29.45
C MET A 1 -13.04 18.90 28.52
N LYS A 2 -14.35 18.62 28.52
CA LYS A 2 -14.98 17.61 27.64
C LYS A 2 -14.79 17.84 26.12
N ARG A 3 -14.83 19.10 25.67
CA ARG A 3 -14.61 19.47 24.25
C ARG A 3 -13.16 19.26 23.80
N ILE A 4 -12.19 19.58 24.65
CA ILE A 4 -10.75 19.41 24.36
C ILE A 4 -10.39 17.93 24.23
N ILE A 5 -10.96 17.09 25.11
CA ILE A 5 -10.78 15.63 25.06
C ILE A 5 -11.39 15.06 23.78
N LEU A 6 -12.58 15.50 23.39
CA LEU A 6 -13.23 15.05 22.15
C LEU A 6 -12.41 15.45 20.90
N THR A 7 -11.91 16.68 20.85
CA THR A 7 -11.05 17.13 19.74
C THR A 7 -9.75 16.35 19.68
N ALA A 8 -9.12 16.05 20.81
CA ALA A 8 -7.89 15.25 20.87
C ALA A 8 -8.14 13.80 20.39
N ILE A 9 -9.25 13.17 20.76
CA ILE A 9 -9.63 11.82 20.31
C ILE A 9 -9.89 11.80 18.80
N VAL A 10 -10.59 12.80 18.26
CA VAL A 10 -10.84 12.90 16.81
C VAL A 10 -9.54 13.10 16.04
N VAL A 11 -8.64 13.98 16.50
CA VAL A 11 -7.34 14.20 15.86
C VAL A 11 -6.46 12.94 15.92
N LEU A 12 -6.41 12.26 17.06
CA LEU A 12 -5.64 11.01 17.21
C LEU A 12 -6.22 9.88 16.34
N GLY A 13 -7.55 9.79 16.23
CA GLY A 13 -8.23 8.85 15.34
C GLY A 13 -8.00 9.14 13.85
N CYS A 14 -7.98 10.41 13.45
CA CYS A 14 -7.68 10.81 12.07
C CYS A 14 -6.22 10.51 11.67
N LEU A 15 -5.27 10.64 12.59
CA LEU A 15 -3.86 10.28 12.36
C LEU A 15 -3.65 8.77 12.25
N ALA A 16 -4.51 7.95 12.87
CA ALA A 16 -4.48 6.50 12.73
C ALA A 16 -5.17 5.99 11.45
N ALA A 17 -6.03 6.81 10.84
CA ALA A 17 -6.80 6.44 9.63
C ALA A 17 -6.04 6.70 8.31
N SER A 18 -4.82 7.26 8.35
CA SER A 18 -4.03 7.58 7.16
C SER A 18 -3.13 6.45 6.66
N PHE A 19 -3.27 5.24 7.17
CA PHE A 19 -2.62 4.07 6.59
C PHE A 19 -3.52 3.49 5.50
N ALA A 20 -2.93 3.17 4.35
CA ALA A 20 -3.68 2.52 3.28
C ALA A 20 -4.23 1.18 3.81
N GLN A 21 -5.56 1.04 3.72
CA GLN A 21 -6.28 -0.09 4.33
C GLN A 21 -6.59 -1.14 3.27
N ILE A 22 -6.37 -2.42 3.63
CA ILE A 22 -6.79 -3.56 2.81
C ILE A 22 -8.30 -3.42 2.52
N PRO A 23 -8.74 -3.51 1.25
CA PRO A 23 -10.16 -3.43 0.92
C PRO A 23 -10.98 -4.46 1.70
N ASN A 24 -12.14 -4.05 2.24
CA ASN A 24 -12.99 -4.87 3.11
C ASN A 24 -13.48 -6.20 2.49
N ASN A 25 -13.33 -6.36 1.17
CA ASN A 25 -13.70 -7.57 0.43
C ASN A 25 -12.54 -8.57 0.27
N ILE A 26 -11.34 -8.26 0.76
CA ILE A 26 -10.22 -9.18 0.79
C ILE A 26 -10.28 -9.94 2.12
N PRO A 27 -10.43 -11.27 2.12
CA PRO A 27 -10.29 -12.06 3.34
C PRO A 27 -8.90 -11.85 3.92
N THR A 28 -8.81 -11.24 5.11
CA THR A 28 -7.53 -11.05 5.80
C THR A 28 -7.05 -12.35 6.44
N ASP A 29 -7.97 -13.27 6.73
CA ASP A 29 -7.66 -14.60 7.22
C ASP A 29 -6.90 -15.36 6.13
N SER A 30 -5.60 -15.59 6.36
CA SER A 30 -4.64 -16.21 5.43
C SER A 30 -4.13 -15.32 4.29
N LEU A 31 -4.34 -14.00 4.34
CA LEU A 31 -3.66 -13.09 3.41
C LEU A 31 -2.16 -13.07 3.74
N ILE A 32 -1.32 -13.47 2.79
CA ILE A 32 0.14 -13.53 2.96
C ILE A 32 0.80 -12.20 2.61
N ALA A 33 0.32 -11.52 1.56
CA ALA A 33 0.84 -10.22 1.15
C ALA A 33 -0.21 -9.48 0.30
N TRP A 34 -0.10 -8.16 0.22
CA TRP A 34 -0.89 -7.30 -0.64
C TRP A 34 -0.04 -6.12 -1.14
N TRP A 35 0.30 -6.15 -2.42
CA TRP A 35 0.97 -5.04 -3.12
C TRP A 35 -0.06 -4.29 -3.99
N PRO A 36 -0.61 -3.16 -3.54
CA PRO A 36 -1.57 -2.39 -4.34
C PRO A 36 -0.91 -1.58 -5.47
N PHE A 37 0.41 -1.48 -5.47
CA PHE A 37 1.21 -0.65 -6.38
C PHE A 37 0.79 0.81 -6.42
N ASN A 38 0.34 1.38 -5.30
CA ASN A 38 -0.11 2.77 -5.15
C ASN A 38 1.05 3.79 -5.04
N GLY A 39 2.10 3.61 -5.84
CA GLY A 39 3.29 4.46 -5.86
C GLY A 39 4.53 3.82 -5.23
N ASN A 40 4.45 2.55 -4.81
CA ASN A 40 5.59 1.76 -4.34
C ASN A 40 5.27 0.25 -4.42
N ALA A 41 6.24 -0.60 -4.06
CA ALA A 41 6.08 -2.05 -3.96
C ALA A 41 5.99 -2.53 -2.49
N GLN A 42 5.44 -1.72 -1.58
CA GLN A 42 5.26 -2.10 -0.17
C GLN A 42 4.10 -3.08 -0.01
N ASP A 43 4.27 -4.02 0.91
CA ASP A 43 3.20 -4.91 1.33
C ASP A 43 2.36 -4.19 2.38
N GLU A 44 1.12 -3.89 2.03
CA GLU A 44 0.15 -3.25 2.93
C GLU A 44 -0.67 -4.27 3.74
N SER A 45 -0.29 -5.55 3.67
CA SER A 45 -0.76 -6.55 4.62
C SER A 45 -0.10 -6.38 5.99
N VAL A 46 -0.55 -7.19 6.96
CA VAL A 46 0.06 -7.23 8.30
C VAL A 46 1.40 -7.97 8.35
N ASN A 47 1.84 -8.59 7.25
CA ASN A 47 3.02 -9.46 7.22
C ASN A 47 4.30 -8.77 6.75
N ASN A 48 4.22 -7.53 6.25
CA ASN A 48 5.37 -6.68 5.92
C ASN A 48 6.36 -7.32 4.93
N ASN A 49 5.85 -8.08 3.96
CA ASN A 49 6.59 -8.69 2.85
C ASN A 49 6.91 -7.64 1.76
N ASN A 50 7.60 -6.56 2.13
CA ASN A 50 7.88 -5.45 1.22
C ASN A 50 8.73 -5.90 0.03
N GLY A 51 8.32 -5.47 -1.17
CA GLY A 51 9.07 -5.70 -2.39
C GLY A 51 10.24 -4.73 -2.55
N ILE A 52 11.38 -5.25 -2.99
CA ILE A 52 12.54 -4.49 -3.46
C ILE A 52 12.46 -4.43 -4.98
N VAL A 53 12.41 -3.22 -5.53
CA VAL A 53 12.31 -3.00 -6.98
C VAL A 53 13.71 -2.87 -7.59
N GLY A 54 14.01 -3.71 -8.58
CA GLY A 54 15.20 -3.60 -9.42
C GLY A 54 14.82 -3.33 -10.86
N GLY A 55 15.22 -2.16 -11.39
CA GLY A 55 15.02 -1.78 -12.80
C GLY A 55 13.60 -1.32 -13.16
N ALA A 56 12.57 -2.02 -12.72
CA ALA A 56 11.17 -1.72 -13.05
C ALA A 56 10.77 -0.29 -12.60
N THR A 57 9.92 0.36 -13.39
CA THR A 57 9.48 1.75 -13.12
C THR A 57 7.97 1.85 -12.94
N LEU A 58 7.52 2.80 -12.11
CA LEU A 58 6.10 3.07 -11.94
C LEU A 58 5.48 3.58 -13.23
N THR A 59 4.30 3.07 -13.56
CA THR A 59 3.54 3.42 -14.75
C THR A 59 2.05 3.57 -14.44
N THR A 60 1.29 3.95 -15.46
CA THR A 60 -0.15 4.09 -15.40
C THR A 60 -0.83 2.72 -15.49
N ASP A 61 -1.82 2.45 -14.63
CA ASP A 61 -2.58 1.20 -14.67
C ASP A 61 -3.58 1.13 -15.85
N ARG A 62 -4.30 0.01 -15.97
CA ARG A 62 -5.30 -0.21 -17.03
C ARG A 62 -6.53 0.73 -16.97
N PHE A 63 -6.67 1.51 -15.89
CA PHE A 63 -7.77 2.43 -15.65
C PHE A 63 -7.34 3.89 -15.73
N ASN A 64 -6.13 4.17 -16.24
CA ASN A 64 -5.52 5.50 -16.30
C ASN A 64 -5.14 6.11 -14.94
N ASN A 65 -4.98 5.30 -13.90
CA ASN A 65 -4.42 5.77 -12.63
C ASN A 65 -2.90 5.80 -12.71
N ALA A 66 -2.31 6.98 -12.54
CA ALA A 66 -0.86 7.15 -12.53
C ALA A 66 -0.21 6.42 -11.35
N ASN A 67 1.03 5.94 -11.53
CA ASN A 67 1.84 5.28 -10.50
C ASN A 67 1.08 4.14 -9.79
N SER A 68 0.26 3.40 -10.53
CA SER A 68 -0.61 2.34 -10.01
C SER A 68 -0.27 0.96 -10.59
N ALA A 69 0.87 0.85 -11.28
CA ALA A 69 1.41 -0.36 -11.88
C ALA A 69 2.94 -0.21 -12.06
N TYR A 70 3.61 -1.31 -12.39
CA TYR A 70 5.04 -1.33 -12.79
C TYR A 70 5.19 -1.78 -14.24
N ASP A 71 6.03 -1.07 -15.00
CA ASP A 71 6.49 -1.45 -16.33
C ASP A 71 7.77 -2.28 -16.20
N PHE A 72 7.82 -3.39 -16.94
CA PHE A 72 8.96 -4.31 -16.99
C PHE A 72 9.43 -4.38 -18.43
N ASP A 73 10.69 -4.02 -18.68
CA ASP A 73 11.27 -3.93 -20.02
C ASP A 73 11.56 -5.29 -20.68
N GLY A 74 11.48 -6.37 -19.89
CA GLY A 74 11.72 -7.74 -20.33
C GLY A 74 13.20 -8.15 -20.39
N ILE A 75 14.12 -7.33 -19.85
CA ILE A 75 15.57 -7.58 -19.85
C ILE A 75 16.03 -8.08 -18.48
N ASN A 76 15.91 -7.24 -17.45
CA ASN A 76 16.44 -7.53 -16.12
C ASN A 76 15.66 -6.90 -14.97
N ASP A 77 14.42 -6.49 -15.22
CA ASP A 77 13.54 -5.91 -14.22
C ASP A 77 12.95 -6.98 -13.28
N PHE A 78 12.89 -6.68 -11.98
CA PHE A 78 12.30 -7.55 -10.96
C PHE A 78 11.70 -6.78 -9.79
N ILE A 79 10.80 -7.45 -9.06
CA ILE A 79 10.38 -7.11 -7.70
C ILE A 79 10.53 -8.37 -6.87
N GLU A 80 11.34 -8.33 -5.82
CA GLU A 80 11.60 -9.48 -4.95
C GLU A 80 11.30 -9.19 -3.49
N VAL A 81 10.96 -10.24 -2.74
CA VAL A 81 10.77 -10.22 -1.29
C VAL A 81 11.89 -11.07 -0.68
N LEU A 82 12.55 -10.57 0.37
CA LEU A 82 13.64 -11.25 1.08
C LEU A 82 13.15 -12.28 2.11
#